data_AF-A0A2U2HMI8-F1
#
_entry.id   AF-A0A2U2HMI8-F1
#
_cell.length_a   1.000
_cell.length_b   1.000
_cell.length_c   1.000
_cell.angle_alpha   90.00
_cell.angle_beta   90.00
_cell.angle_gamma   90.00
#
_symmetry.space_group_name_H-M   'P 1'
#
loop_
_entity.id
_entity.type
_entity.pdbx_description
1 polymer ?
#
loop_
_entity_poly.entity_id
_entity_poly.type
_entity_poly.pdbx_seq_one_letter_code
_entity_poly.pdbx_strand_id
1 'polypeptide(L)'
;MRIAAALFGVCALAALAPLVWGAVAGGLGLLALALIGAAGVGLFQTLPLLGQKLENRVLAARKAEARANPIDQLQNFLLQKRQRVVSFKQAVVGIGAQIKSMGDMIEERKRQKPGYDASRQENALKAMKEAHALLVAKHKNAELALMQLNDVVEDKKFEWKFGQAGQAALQNLNATSGQELLNQMLADEAFDSVRDNFNQVFSELEMEAEKLSSAKELSFDDGLSIDLASIRIASYDQARR
;
A
#
# COMPACT_ATOMS: atom_id res chain seq x y z
N MET A 1 23.10 93.89 -4.37
CA MET A 1 22.02 92.88 -4.25
C MET A 1 22.32 91.54 -4.94
N ARG A 2 22.97 91.50 -6.12
CA ARG A 2 23.24 90.23 -6.85
C ARG A 2 24.19 89.26 -6.10
N ILE A 3 25.18 89.78 -5.39
CA ILE A 3 26.15 88.97 -4.61
C ILE A 3 25.47 88.35 -3.37
N ALA A 4 24.56 89.08 -2.72
CA ALA A 4 23.82 88.59 -1.57
C ALA A 4 22.82 87.46 -1.95
N ALA A 5 22.15 87.59 -3.10
CA ALA A 5 21.27 86.54 -3.62
C ALA A 5 22.06 85.28 -4.02
N ALA A 6 23.26 85.42 -4.59
CA ALA A 6 24.12 84.30 -4.93
C ALA A 6 24.63 83.57 -3.66
N LEU A 7 25.07 84.31 -2.64
CA LEU A 7 25.50 83.73 -1.37
C LEU A 7 24.35 83.01 -0.64
N PHE A 8 23.15 83.58 -0.65
CA PHE A 8 21.98 82.95 -0.05
C PHE A 8 21.59 81.65 -0.79
N GLY A 9 21.65 81.65 -2.12
CA GLY A 9 21.39 80.46 -2.94
C GLY A 9 22.41 79.34 -2.71
N VAL A 10 23.70 79.67 -2.58
CA VAL A 10 24.76 78.69 -2.29
C VAL A 10 24.62 78.13 -0.87
N CYS A 11 24.31 78.96 0.13
CA CYS A 11 24.06 78.49 1.50
C CYS A 11 22.81 77.61 1.60
N ALA A 12 21.75 77.92 0.85
CA ALA A 12 20.53 77.08 0.81
C ALA A 12 20.79 75.71 0.15
N LEU A 13 21.58 75.67 -0.93
CA LEU A 13 22.00 74.42 -1.56
C LEU A 13 22.96 73.60 -0.67
N ALA A 14 23.87 74.26 0.04
CA ALA A 14 24.77 73.61 1.00
C ALA A 14 24.01 73.00 2.19
N ALA A 15 22.93 73.63 2.66
CA ALA A 15 22.09 73.10 3.72
C ALA A 15 21.26 71.88 3.28
N LEU A 16 20.93 71.77 1.99
CA LEU A 16 20.19 70.64 1.40
C LEU A 16 21.10 69.50 0.90
N ALA A 17 22.40 69.76 0.74
CA ALA A 17 23.38 68.77 0.26
C ALA A 17 23.41 67.46 1.09
N PRO A 18 23.32 67.47 2.44
CA PRO A 18 23.28 66.23 3.23
C PRO A 18 22.03 65.38 2.97
N LEU A 19 20.89 66.03 2.67
CA LEU A 19 19.62 65.37 2.34
C LEU A 19 19.68 64.69 0.96
N VAL A 20 20.32 65.34 -0.02
CA VAL A 20 20.54 64.77 -1.37
C VAL A 20 21.51 63.59 -1.31
N TRP A 21 22.60 63.69 -0.56
CA TRP A 21 23.54 62.58 -0.37
C TRP A 21 22.90 61.39 0.36
N GLY A 22 22.10 61.65 1.39
CA GLY A 22 21.30 60.63 2.08
C GLY A 22 20.26 59.96 1.16
N ALA A 23 19.63 60.73 0.27
CA ALA A 23 18.68 60.21 -0.72
C ALA A 23 19.37 59.40 -1.84
N VAL A 24 20.57 59.79 -2.29
CA VAL A 24 21.37 59.03 -3.28
C VAL A 24 21.94 57.76 -2.68
N ALA A 25 22.48 57.81 -1.46
CA ALA A 25 22.96 56.64 -0.73
C ALA A 25 21.81 55.69 -0.36
N GLY A 26 20.65 56.22 0.03
CA GLY A 26 19.42 55.47 0.26
C GLY A 26 18.84 54.86 -1.03
N GLY A 27 18.86 55.60 -2.14
CA GLY A 27 18.42 55.12 -3.46
C GLY A 27 19.31 54.03 -4.04
N LEU A 28 20.63 54.14 -3.90
CA LEU A 28 21.58 53.09 -4.29
C LEU A 28 21.47 51.88 -3.37
N GLY A 29 21.27 52.09 -2.06
CA GLY A 29 21.00 51.01 -1.10
C GLY A 29 19.69 50.26 -1.41
N LEU A 30 18.63 50.99 -1.79
CA LEU A 30 17.36 50.40 -2.22
C LEU A 30 17.49 49.64 -3.54
N LEU A 31 18.28 50.13 -4.50
CA LEU A 31 18.57 49.40 -5.74
C LEU A 31 19.37 48.12 -5.47
N ALA A 32 20.38 48.17 -4.59
CA ALA A 32 21.14 46.99 -4.20
C ALA A 32 20.24 45.97 -3.48
N LEU A 33 19.39 46.41 -2.56
CA LEU A 33 18.41 45.56 -1.87
C LEU A 33 17.36 44.98 -2.83
N ALA A 34 16.90 45.75 -3.82
CA ALA A 34 15.97 45.28 -4.84
C ALA A 34 16.62 44.23 -5.75
N LEU A 35 17.89 44.41 -6.14
CA LEU A 35 18.63 43.42 -6.93
C LEU A 35 18.90 42.14 -6.15
N ILE A 36 19.31 42.25 -4.88
CA ILE A 36 19.50 41.09 -3.99
C ILE A 36 18.18 40.38 -3.72
N GLY A 37 17.09 41.14 -3.51
CA GLY A 37 15.75 40.60 -3.34
C GLY A 37 15.24 39.89 -4.60
N ALA A 38 15.44 40.46 -5.78
CA ALA A 38 15.06 39.84 -7.06
C ALA A 38 15.88 38.57 -7.35
N ALA A 39 17.19 38.60 -7.09
CA ALA A 39 18.06 37.43 -7.22
C ALA A 39 17.69 36.33 -6.21
N GLY A 40 17.40 36.70 -4.96
CA GLY A 40 16.94 35.79 -3.92
C GLY A 40 15.60 35.14 -4.27
N VAL A 41 14.61 35.93 -4.70
CA VAL A 41 13.30 35.41 -5.14
C VAL A 41 13.44 34.50 -6.36
N GLY A 42 14.30 34.84 -7.33
CA GLY A 42 14.57 33.98 -8.49
C GLY A 42 15.21 32.63 -8.13
N LEU A 43 16.16 32.62 -7.18
CA LEU A 43 16.76 31.38 -6.66
C LEU A 43 15.78 30.54 -5.83
N PHE A 44 14.97 31.17 -4.98
CA PHE A 44 13.95 30.47 -4.19
C PHE A 44 12.81 29.90 -5.05
N GLN A 45 12.48 30.53 -6.19
CA GLN A 45 11.49 30.00 -7.14
C GLN A 45 12.01 28.83 -7.99
N THR A 46 13.32 28.70 -8.19
CA THR A 46 13.93 27.59 -8.96
C THR A 46 14.32 26.39 -8.11
N LEU A 47 14.49 26.58 -6.80
CA LEU A 47 14.66 25.54 -5.78
C LEU A 47 13.59 24.42 -5.84
N PRO A 48 12.27 24.70 -5.89
CA PRO A 48 11.26 23.64 -5.99
C PRO A 48 11.39 22.82 -7.29
N LEU A 49 11.83 23.42 -8.39
CA LEU A 49 12.02 22.73 -9.67
C LEU A 49 13.26 21.80 -9.66
N LEU A 50 14.32 22.20 -8.95
CA LEU A 50 15.49 21.34 -8.74
C LEU A 50 15.19 20.18 -7.79
N GLY A 51 14.42 20.44 -6.73
CA GLY A 51 13.91 19.42 -5.80
C GLY A 51 13.11 18.33 -6.54
N GLN A 52 12.15 18.72 -7.37
CA GLN A 52 11.35 17.77 -8.17
C GLN A 52 12.21 16.90 -9.11
N LYS A 53 13.25 17.46 -9.75
CA LYS A 53 14.13 16.67 -10.64
C LYS A 53 15.00 15.68 -9.87
N LEU A 54 15.47 16.04 -8.68
CA LEU A 54 16.22 15.14 -7.80
C LEU A 54 15.31 14.03 -7.25
N GLU A 55 14.10 14.37 -6.81
CA GLU A 55 13.09 13.39 -6.38
C GLU A 55 12.76 12.40 -7.51
N ASN A 56 12.56 12.90 -8.74
CA ASN A 56 12.31 12.06 -9.90
C ASN A 56 13.49 11.13 -10.22
N ARG A 57 14.74 11.60 -10.07
CA ARG A 57 15.93 10.75 -10.25
C ARG A 57 16.08 9.70 -9.15
N VAL A 58 15.85 10.06 -7.89
CA VAL A 58 15.86 9.12 -6.77
C VAL A 58 14.75 8.08 -6.94
N LEU A 59 13.55 8.51 -7.31
CA LEU A 59 12.43 7.61 -7.61
C LEU A 59 12.76 6.69 -8.80
N ALA A 60 13.38 7.22 -9.86
CA ALA A 60 13.81 6.43 -11.00
C ALA A 60 14.89 5.40 -10.62
N ALA A 61 15.86 5.78 -9.79
CA ALA A 61 16.88 4.86 -9.27
C ALA A 61 16.27 3.75 -8.40
N ARG A 62 15.35 4.10 -7.49
CA ARG A 62 14.61 3.11 -6.68
C ARG A 62 13.72 2.21 -7.53
N LYS A 63 13.09 2.75 -8.58
CA LYS A 63 12.33 1.95 -9.56
C LYS A 63 13.25 1.03 -10.35
N ALA A 64 14.46 1.48 -10.70
CA ALA A 64 15.45 0.65 -11.39
C ALA A 64 15.96 -0.48 -10.49
N GLU A 65 16.20 -0.20 -9.20
CA GLU A 65 16.56 -1.19 -8.19
C GLU A 65 15.41 -2.19 -7.96
N ALA A 66 14.16 -1.73 -7.88
CA ALA A 66 12.99 -2.60 -7.79
C ALA A 66 12.78 -3.46 -9.06
N ARG A 67 13.08 -2.92 -10.25
CA ARG A 67 13.06 -3.66 -11.53
C ARG A 67 14.22 -4.64 -11.68
N ALA A 68 15.31 -4.45 -10.95
CA ALA A 68 16.39 -5.42 -10.87
C ALA A 68 15.99 -6.63 -10.01
N ASN A 69 15.01 -6.49 -9.10
CA ASN A 69 14.57 -7.57 -8.23
C ASN A 69 13.04 -7.77 -8.07
N PRO A 70 12.27 -7.86 -9.18
CA PRO A 70 10.81 -8.00 -9.13
C PRO A 70 10.38 -9.39 -8.66
N ILE A 71 11.19 -10.41 -8.93
CA ILE A 71 10.89 -11.81 -8.61
C ILE A 71 10.93 -12.06 -7.10
N ASP A 72 11.86 -11.45 -6.38
CA ASP A 72 11.92 -11.57 -4.92
C ASP A 72 10.73 -10.86 -4.25
N GLN A 73 10.28 -9.73 -4.79
CA GLN A 73 9.10 -9.03 -4.29
C GLN A 73 7.82 -9.86 -4.50
N LEU A 74 7.66 -10.48 -5.68
CA LEU A 74 6.53 -11.37 -5.97
C LEU A 74 6.54 -12.62 -5.09
N GLN A 75 7.71 -13.23 -4.86
CA GLN A 75 7.85 -14.36 -3.95
C GLN A 75 7.48 -14.01 -2.52
N ASN A 76 7.96 -12.86 -2.01
CA ASN A 76 7.61 -12.38 -0.68
C ASN A 76 6.12 -12.08 -0.55
N PHE A 77 5.51 -11.49 -1.58
CA PHE A 77 4.07 -11.26 -1.64
C PHE A 77 3.29 -12.57 -1.55
N LEU A 78 3.64 -13.57 -2.38
CA LEU A 78 3.00 -14.88 -2.35
C LEU A 78 3.17 -15.58 -1.00
N LEU A 79 4.36 -15.49 -0.39
CA LEU A 79 4.62 -16.06 0.92
C LEU A 79 3.72 -15.44 2.00
N GLN A 80 3.64 -14.10 2.03
CA GLN A 80 2.79 -13.38 2.98
C GLN A 80 1.32 -13.74 2.82
N LYS A 81 0.83 -13.80 1.57
CA LYS A 81 -0.56 -14.15 1.26
C LYS A 81 -0.87 -15.61 1.58
N ARG A 82 0.05 -16.53 1.31
CA ARG A 82 -0.05 -17.94 1.71
C ARG A 82 -0.19 -18.09 3.22
N GLN A 83 0.65 -17.40 3.99
CA GLN A 83 0.59 -17.46 5.45
C GLN A 83 -0.78 -17.03 5.99
N ARG A 84 -1.41 -16.04 5.36
CA ARG A 84 -2.75 -15.56 5.72
C ARG A 84 -3.86 -16.55 5.38
N VAL A 85 -3.78 -17.24 4.24
CA VAL A 85 -4.73 -18.32 3.92
C VAL A 85 -4.63 -19.45 4.93
N VAL A 86 -3.40 -19.78 5.36
CA VAL A 86 -3.15 -20.80 6.39
C VAL A 86 -3.69 -20.37 7.75
N SER A 87 -3.50 -19.11 8.18
CA SER A 87 -4.06 -18.65 9.45
C SER A 87 -5.59 -18.63 9.44
N PHE A 88 -6.20 -18.21 8.32
CA PHE A 88 -7.64 -18.26 8.14
C PHE A 88 -8.16 -19.71 8.21
N LYS A 89 -7.49 -20.65 7.55
CA LYS A 89 -7.80 -22.10 7.64
C LYS A 89 -7.84 -22.60 9.07
N GLN A 90 -6.82 -22.26 9.86
CA GLN A 90 -6.73 -22.67 11.26
C GLN A 90 -7.92 -22.14 12.07
N ALA A 91 -8.33 -20.89 11.81
CA ALA A 91 -9.52 -20.32 12.43
C ALA A 91 -10.80 -21.06 12.05
N VAL A 92 -11.00 -21.34 10.76
CA VAL A 92 -12.17 -22.10 10.27
C VAL A 92 -12.23 -23.51 10.86
N VAL A 93 -11.08 -24.17 11.04
CA VAL A 93 -11.00 -25.48 11.70
C VAL A 93 -11.37 -25.36 13.18
N GLY A 94 -10.86 -24.34 13.88
CA GLY A 94 -11.20 -24.07 15.28
C GLY A 94 -12.70 -23.86 15.50
N ILE A 95 -13.33 -23.03 14.66
CA ILE A 95 -14.78 -22.79 14.68
C ILE A 95 -15.54 -24.11 14.44
N GLY A 96 -15.12 -24.92 13.47
CA GLY A 96 -15.75 -26.20 13.19
C GLY A 96 -15.69 -27.18 14.38
N ALA A 97 -14.58 -27.19 15.12
CA ALA A 97 -14.44 -27.99 16.33
C ALA A 97 -15.38 -27.52 17.45
N GLN A 98 -15.51 -26.21 17.65
CA GLN A 98 -16.44 -25.64 18.64
C GLN A 98 -17.90 -25.93 18.28
N ILE A 99 -18.27 -25.79 17.00
CA ILE A 99 -19.62 -26.14 16.51
C ILE A 99 -19.93 -27.61 16.78
N LYS A 100 -18.98 -28.50 16.50
CA LYS A 100 -19.15 -29.93 16.79
C LYS A 100 -19.36 -30.18 18.29
N SER A 101 -18.53 -29.58 19.14
CA SER A 101 -18.65 -29.70 20.60
C SER A 101 -20.02 -29.22 21.11
N MET A 102 -20.53 -28.10 20.60
CA MET A 102 -21.88 -27.61 20.93
C MET A 102 -22.98 -28.59 20.50
N GLY A 103 -22.85 -29.20 19.32
CA GLY A 103 -23.76 -30.26 18.88
C GLY A 103 -23.74 -31.48 19.81
N ASP A 104 -22.56 -31.94 20.21
CA ASP A 104 -22.40 -33.07 21.12
C ASP A 104 -23.01 -32.77 22.51
N MET A 105 -22.88 -31.54 23.00
CA MET A 105 -23.51 -31.10 24.27
C MET A 105 -25.04 -31.10 24.21
N ILE A 106 -25.64 -30.69 23.09
CA ILE A 106 -27.11 -30.70 22.91
C ILE A 106 -27.62 -32.13 22.88
N GLU A 107 -26.97 -33.01 22.13
CA GLU A 107 -27.36 -34.42 22.03
C GLU A 107 -27.21 -35.16 23.37
N GLU A 108 -26.13 -34.90 24.11
CA GLU A 108 -25.95 -35.44 25.45
C GLU A 108 -27.05 -34.94 26.41
N ARG A 109 -27.41 -33.66 26.34
CA ARG A 109 -28.48 -33.08 27.16
C ARG A 109 -29.84 -33.74 26.90
N LYS A 110 -30.17 -33.97 25.63
CA LYS A 110 -31.41 -34.66 25.21
C LYS A 110 -31.43 -36.11 25.70
N ARG A 111 -30.29 -36.79 25.69
CA ARG A 111 -30.13 -38.15 26.22
C ARG A 111 -30.33 -38.21 27.74
N GLN A 112 -29.70 -37.28 28.47
CA GLN A 112 -29.80 -37.22 29.94
C GLN A 112 -31.18 -36.77 30.43
N LYS A 113 -31.89 -35.94 29.65
CA LYS A 113 -33.23 -35.45 29.98
C LYS A 113 -34.19 -35.69 28.83
N PRO A 114 -34.78 -36.90 28.73
CA PRO A 114 -35.82 -37.20 27.74
C PRO A 114 -36.98 -36.21 27.88
N GLY A 115 -37.32 -35.48 26.81
CA GLY A 115 -38.36 -34.44 26.81
C GLY A 115 -37.84 -33.01 27.01
N TYR A 116 -36.52 -32.79 27.11
CA TYR A 116 -35.94 -31.45 27.07
C TYR A 116 -36.15 -30.80 25.70
N ASP A 117 -36.80 -29.64 25.68
CA ASP A 117 -36.92 -28.82 24.47
C ASP A 117 -35.60 -28.10 24.18
N ALA A 118 -34.89 -28.59 23.17
CA ALA A 118 -33.63 -28.02 22.68
C ALA A 118 -33.80 -27.22 21.38
N SER A 119 -35.03 -26.90 20.96
CA SER A 119 -35.31 -26.35 19.63
C SER A 119 -34.55 -25.04 19.35
N ARG A 120 -34.38 -24.19 20.37
CA ARG A 120 -33.60 -22.94 20.24
C ARG A 120 -32.11 -23.21 20.00
N GLN A 121 -31.53 -24.11 20.78
CA GLN A 121 -30.12 -24.48 20.64
C GLN A 121 -29.84 -25.19 19.31
N GLU A 122 -30.79 -26.00 18.84
CA GLU A 122 -30.70 -26.67 17.53
C GLU A 122 -30.77 -25.67 16.37
N ASN A 123 -31.65 -24.66 16.44
CA ASN A 123 -31.74 -23.60 15.44
C ASN A 123 -30.47 -22.75 15.39
N ALA A 124 -29.94 -22.34 16.54
CA ALA A 124 -28.68 -21.62 16.62
C ALA A 124 -27.50 -22.45 16.08
N LEU A 125 -27.42 -23.74 16.45
CA LEU A 125 -26.40 -24.65 15.93
C LEU A 125 -26.49 -24.80 14.41
N LYS A 126 -27.71 -24.82 13.85
CA LYS A 126 -27.91 -24.83 12.40
C LYS A 126 -27.37 -23.57 11.75
N ALA A 127 -27.70 -22.39 12.27
CA ALA A 127 -27.17 -21.11 11.77
C ALA A 127 -25.63 -21.05 11.83
N MET A 128 -25.04 -21.56 12.92
CA MET A 128 -23.59 -21.68 13.06
C MET A 128 -22.97 -22.60 11.99
N LYS A 129 -23.59 -23.75 11.71
CA LYS A 129 -23.13 -24.68 10.66
C LYS A 129 -23.20 -24.05 9.27
N GLU A 130 -24.26 -23.29 8.99
CA GLU A 130 -24.42 -22.56 7.72
C GLU A 130 -23.34 -21.49 7.56
N ALA A 131 -23.10 -20.68 8.60
CA ALA A 131 -22.02 -19.70 8.61
C ALA A 131 -20.65 -20.37 8.42
N HIS A 132 -20.39 -21.49 9.09
CA HIS A 132 -19.15 -22.25 8.96
C HIS A 132 -18.94 -22.78 7.52
N ALA A 133 -20.00 -23.27 6.88
CA ALA A 133 -19.93 -23.72 5.49
C ALA A 133 -19.52 -22.59 4.53
N LEU A 134 -20.02 -21.37 4.75
CA LEU A 134 -19.60 -20.19 3.98
C LEU A 134 -18.11 -19.87 4.19
N LEU A 135 -17.62 -19.93 5.43
CA LEU A 135 -16.20 -19.70 5.73
C LEU A 135 -15.30 -20.76 5.06
N VAL A 136 -15.73 -22.02 5.05
CA VAL A 136 -15.02 -23.12 4.36
C VAL A 136 -14.97 -22.86 2.85
N ALA A 137 -16.07 -22.40 2.25
CA ALA A 137 -16.10 -22.06 0.82
C ALA A 137 -15.14 -20.90 0.50
N LYS A 138 -15.16 -19.83 1.29
CA LYS A 138 -14.25 -18.68 1.14
C LYS A 138 -12.78 -19.10 1.24
N HIS A 139 -12.44 -19.95 2.21
CA HIS A 139 -11.09 -20.48 2.36
C HIS A 139 -10.64 -21.26 1.11
N LYS A 140 -11.48 -22.16 0.60
CA LYS A 140 -11.18 -22.96 -0.61
C LYS A 140 -10.98 -22.08 -1.84
N ASN A 141 -11.84 -21.07 -2.02
CA ASN A 141 -11.71 -20.12 -3.13
C ASN A 141 -10.39 -19.36 -3.06
N ALA A 142 -9.97 -18.95 -1.87
CA ALA A 142 -8.68 -18.27 -1.68
C ALA A 142 -7.47 -19.20 -1.89
N GLU A 143 -7.54 -20.48 -1.47
CA GLU A 143 -6.51 -21.47 -1.81
C GLU A 143 -6.38 -21.64 -3.33
N LEU A 144 -7.50 -21.76 -4.04
CA LEU A 144 -7.51 -21.90 -5.50
C LEU A 144 -6.96 -20.65 -6.20
N ALA A 145 -7.40 -19.46 -5.81
CA ALA A 145 -6.89 -18.20 -6.37
C ALA A 145 -5.38 -18.02 -6.10
N LEU A 146 -4.90 -18.43 -4.92
CA LEU A 146 -3.48 -18.39 -4.59
C LEU A 146 -2.65 -19.36 -5.45
N MET A 147 -3.18 -20.56 -5.74
CA MET A 147 -2.54 -21.51 -6.66
C MET A 147 -2.45 -20.93 -8.07
N GLN A 148 -3.55 -20.40 -8.60
CA GLN A 148 -3.58 -19.77 -9.92
C GLN A 148 -2.58 -18.61 -10.03
N LEU A 149 -2.53 -17.74 -9.02
CA LEU A 149 -1.56 -16.64 -8.99
C LEU A 149 -0.12 -17.17 -8.92
N ASN A 150 0.14 -18.22 -8.14
CA ASN A 150 1.45 -18.83 -8.04
C ASN A 150 1.94 -19.36 -9.40
N ASP A 151 1.07 -20.03 -10.15
CA ASP A 151 1.43 -20.60 -11.46
C ASP A 151 1.84 -19.49 -12.43
N VAL A 152 1.05 -18.43 -12.56
CA VAL A 152 1.38 -17.30 -13.46
C VAL A 152 2.63 -16.54 -12.97
N VAL A 153 2.88 -16.46 -11.66
CA VAL A 153 4.12 -15.86 -11.14
C VAL A 153 5.35 -16.70 -11.48
N GLU A 154 5.26 -18.04 -11.47
CA GLU A 154 6.36 -18.90 -11.93
C GLU A 154 6.61 -18.74 -13.44
N ASP A 155 5.55 -18.57 -14.25
CA ASP A 155 5.70 -18.22 -15.68
C ASP A 155 6.41 -16.87 -15.84
N LYS A 156 5.99 -15.83 -15.11
CA LYS A 156 6.66 -14.52 -15.13
C LYS A 156 8.11 -14.56 -14.65
N LYS A 157 8.43 -15.45 -13.71
CA LYS A 157 9.81 -15.68 -13.27
C LYS A 157 10.64 -16.37 -14.34
N PHE A 158 10.06 -17.32 -15.06
CA PHE A 158 10.73 -17.91 -16.22
C PHE A 158 10.99 -16.87 -17.30
N GLU A 159 9.97 -16.10 -17.70
CA GLU A 159 10.09 -15.04 -18.69
C GLU A 159 11.16 -14.01 -18.31
N TRP A 160 11.18 -13.58 -17.05
CA TRP A 160 12.18 -12.63 -16.56
C TRP A 160 13.60 -13.21 -16.67
N LYS A 161 13.81 -14.47 -16.26
CA LYS A 161 15.11 -15.14 -16.38
C LYS A 161 15.51 -15.34 -17.85
N PHE A 162 14.55 -15.69 -18.70
CA PHE A 162 14.77 -15.87 -20.14
C PHE A 162 15.13 -14.54 -20.80
N GLY A 163 14.42 -13.45 -20.49
CA GLY A 163 14.73 -12.11 -20.95
C GLY A 163 16.11 -11.62 -20.49
N GLN A 164 16.50 -11.90 -19.25
CA GLN A 164 17.84 -11.58 -18.74
C GLN A 164 18.94 -12.34 -19.49
N ALA A 165 18.76 -13.65 -19.71
CA ALA A 165 19.69 -14.48 -20.47
C ALA A 165 19.74 -14.07 -21.95
N GLY A 166 18.58 -13.74 -22.53
CA GLY A 166 18.46 -13.25 -23.91
C GLY A 166 19.14 -11.90 -24.10
N GLN A 167 18.99 -10.95 -23.17
CA GLN A 167 19.73 -9.68 -23.20
C GLN A 167 21.25 -9.89 -23.12
N ALA A 168 21.71 -10.81 -22.26
CA ALA A 168 23.13 -11.16 -22.20
C ALA A 168 23.63 -11.78 -23.53
N ALA A 169 22.80 -12.57 -24.22
CA ALA A 169 23.12 -13.13 -25.54
C ALA A 169 23.06 -12.08 -26.67
N LEU A 170 22.09 -11.15 -26.62
CA LEU A 170 21.90 -10.08 -27.61
C LEU A 170 22.91 -8.93 -27.47
N GLN A 171 23.44 -8.68 -26.27
CA GLN A 171 24.60 -7.79 -26.13
C GLN A 171 25.83 -8.32 -26.90
N ASN A 172 25.90 -9.64 -27.12
CA ASN A 172 26.93 -10.27 -27.95
C ASN A 172 26.53 -10.40 -29.42
N LEU A 173 25.25 -10.21 -29.76
CA LEU A 173 24.70 -10.38 -31.11
C LEU A 173 23.76 -9.22 -31.41
N ASN A 174 24.24 -8.22 -32.18
CA ASN A 174 23.55 -7.01 -32.65
C ASN A 174 22.24 -7.31 -33.41
N ALA A 175 21.20 -7.83 -32.74
CA ALA A 175 20.01 -8.37 -33.36
C ALA A 175 18.74 -7.71 -32.81
N THR A 176 18.04 -7.02 -33.71
CA THR A 176 16.75 -6.34 -33.51
C THR A 176 15.60 -7.31 -33.17
N SER A 177 15.79 -8.62 -33.38
CA SER A 177 14.79 -9.67 -33.16
C SER A 177 14.45 -9.96 -31.70
N GLY A 178 15.33 -9.59 -30.75
CA GLY A 178 15.08 -9.78 -29.33
C GLY A 178 14.00 -8.85 -28.75
N GLN A 179 13.76 -7.70 -29.39
CA GLN A 179 12.85 -6.68 -28.88
C GLN A 179 11.37 -7.03 -29.13
N GLU A 180 11.06 -7.69 -30.25
CA GLU A 180 9.70 -8.09 -30.64
C GLU A 180 9.18 -9.24 -29.76
N LEU A 181 10.03 -10.23 -29.46
CA LEU A 181 9.71 -11.34 -28.56
C LEU A 181 9.44 -10.86 -27.12
N LEU A 182 10.20 -9.86 -26.67
CA LEU A 182 10.03 -9.21 -25.36
C LEU A 182 8.70 -8.44 -25.28
N ASN A 183 8.34 -7.72 -26.34
CA ASN A 183 7.08 -6.98 -26.40
C ASN A 183 5.85 -7.91 -26.44
N GLN A 184 5.95 -9.08 -27.09
CA GLN A 184 4.88 -10.08 -27.09
C GLN A 184 4.71 -10.77 -25.72
N MET A 185 5.78 -10.98 -24.95
CA MET A 185 5.71 -11.51 -23.56
C MET A 185 5.15 -10.50 -22.54
N LEU A 186 5.29 -9.18 -22.80
CA LEU A 186 4.84 -8.13 -21.89
C LEU A 186 3.34 -7.82 -22.00
N ALA A 187 2.65 -8.33 -23.02
CA ALA A 187 1.23 -8.08 -23.30
C ALA A 187 0.31 -9.10 -22.59
N ASP A 188 0.58 -9.39 -21.32
CA ASP A 188 -0.06 -10.49 -20.60
C ASP A 188 -1.33 -10.06 -19.86
N GLU A 189 -2.41 -9.91 -20.62
CA GLU A 189 -3.77 -9.72 -20.10
C GLU A 189 -4.20 -10.85 -19.14
N ALA A 190 -3.64 -12.05 -19.32
CA ALA A 190 -3.87 -13.21 -18.45
C ALA A 190 -3.35 -12.99 -17.02
N PHE A 191 -2.16 -12.38 -16.85
CA PHE A 191 -1.63 -12.10 -15.51
C PHE A 191 -2.47 -11.06 -14.79
N ASP A 192 -2.87 -9.99 -15.48
CA ASP A 192 -3.70 -8.95 -14.88
C ASP A 192 -5.07 -9.51 -14.46
N SER A 193 -5.70 -10.33 -15.31
CA SER A 193 -6.97 -11.00 -14.96
C SER A 193 -6.85 -11.93 -13.75
N VAL A 194 -5.80 -12.76 -13.69
CA VAL A 194 -5.57 -13.68 -12.54
C VAL A 194 -5.25 -12.90 -11.28
N ARG A 195 -4.44 -11.84 -11.36
CA ARG A 195 -4.12 -10.96 -10.23
C ARG A 195 -5.37 -10.26 -9.71
N ASP A 196 -6.22 -9.75 -10.59
CA ASP A 196 -7.40 -9.00 -10.20
C ASP A 196 -8.45 -9.92 -9.55
N ASN A 197 -8.67 -11.13 -10.11
CA ASN A 197 -9.47 -12.17 -9.48
C ASN A 197 -8.90 -12.55 -8.08
N PHE A 198 -7.59 -12.75 -7.98
CA PHE A 198 -6.94 -13.02 -6.71
C PHE A 198 -7.20 -11.90 -5.70
N ASN A 199 -6.99 -10.64 -6.09
CA ASN A 199 -7.18 -9.49 -5.22
C ASN A 199 -8.63 -9.42 -4.72
N GLN A 200 -9.62 -9.65 -5.58
CA GLN A 200 -11.02 -9.66 -5.20
C GLN A 200 -11.31 -10.75 -4.15
N VAL A 201 -10.96 -12.00 -4.43
CA VAL A 201 -11.17 -13.13 -3.50
C VAL A 201 -10.42 -12.91 -2.19
N PHE A 202 -9.22 -12.36 -2.26
CA PHE A 202 -8.40 -12.11 -1.08
C PHE A 202 -8.93 -10.94 -0.24
N SER A 203 -9.46 -9.89 -0.85
CA SER A 203 -10.14 -8.81 -0.14
C SER A 203 -11.37 -9.31 0.60
N GLU A 204 -12.15 -10.20 -0.02
CA GLU A 204 -13.29 -10.84 0.64
C GLU A 204 -12.86 -11.72 1.83
N LEU A 205 -11.73 -12.44 1.69
CA LEU A 205 -11.15 -13.22 2.78
C LEU A 205 -10.60 -12.33 3.90
N GLU A 206 -9.92 -11.23 3.58
CA GLU A 206 -9.38 -10.29 4.57
C GLU A 206 -10.50 -9.62 5.37
N MET A 207 -11.58 -9.19 4.72
CA MET A 207 -12.74 -8.65 5.43
C MET A 207 -13.36 -9.68 6.38
N GLU A 208 -13.43 -10.95 5.97
CA GLU A 208 -13.96 -12.01 6.84
C GLU A 208 -13.03 -12.31 8.00
N ALA A 209 -11.73 -12.40 7.73
CA ALA A 209 -10.70 -12.59 8.77
C ALA A 209 -10.69 -11.44 9.78
N GLU A 210 -10.90 -10.21 9.32
CA GLU A 210 -11.01 -9.04 10.20
C GLU A 210 -12.26 -9.09 11.08
N LYS A 211 -13.41 -9.49 10.53
CA LYS A 211 -14.63 -9.74 11.33
C LYS A 211 -14.37 -10.79 12.40
N LEU A 212 -13.73 -11.90 12.05
CA LEU A 212 -13.37 -12.96 12.99
C LEU A 212 -12.32 -12.52 14.02
N SER A 213 -11.39 -11.62 13.65
CA SER A 213 -10.35 -11.16 14.57
C SER A 213 -10.82 -10.05 15.50
N SER A 214 -11.77 -9.22 15.06
CA SER A 214 -12.31 -8.09 15.85
C SER A 214 -13.46 -8.51 16.74
N ALA A 215 -14.23 -9.53 16.35
CA ALA A 215 -15.25 -10.12 17.19
C ALA A 215 -14.58 -10.97 18.28
N LYS A 216 -14.71 -10.54 19.54
CA LYS A 216 -14.34 -11.36 20.70
C LYS A 216 -15.23 -12.60 20.81
N GLU A 217 -16.48 -12.47 20.37
CA GLU A 217 -17.49 -13.50 20.35
C GLU A 217 -18.35 -13.36 19.07
N LEU A 218 -18.67 -14.46 18.39
CA LEU A 218 -19.75 -14.46 17.40
C LEU A 218 -21.06 -14.73 18.13
N SER A 219 -21.88 -13.69 18.30
CA SER A 219 -23.22 -13.81 18.89
C SER A 219 -24.24 -14.21 17.84
N PHE A 220 -25.05 -15.22 18.14
CA PHE A 220 -26.20 -15.62 17.35
C PHE A 220 -27.49 -15.21 18.08
N ASP A 221 -28.58 -14.98 17.33
CA ASP A 221 -29.85 -14.38 17.83
C ASP A 221 -30.46 -15.09 19.05
N ASP A 222 -30.09 -16.36 19.30
CA ASP A 222 -30.60 -17.17 20.41
C ASP A 222 -29.73 -17.14 21.69
N GLY A 223 -28.77 -16.20 21.80
CA GLY A 223 -27.93 -16.02 22.99
C GLY A 223 -26.80 -17.03 23.13
N LEU A 224 -26.51 -17.78 22.06
CA LEU A 224 -25.32 -18.62 21.96
C LEU A 224 -24.18 -17.81 21.33
N SER A 225 -23.01 -17.86 21.96
CA SER A 225 -21.80 -17.22 21.43
C SER A 225 -20.66 -18.22 21.22
N ILE A 226 -19.90 -17.99 20.14
CA ILE A 226 -18.64 -18.69 19.89
C ILE A 226 -17.51 -17.82 20.42
N ASP A 227 -16.77 -18.31 21.40
CA ASP A 227 -15.57 -17.64 21.90
C ASP A 227 -14.45 -17.74 20.86
N LEU A 228 -14.13 -16.58 20.27
CA LEU A 228 -13.07 -16.44 19.28
C LEU A 228 -11.73 -16.07 19.91
N ALA A 229 -11.67 -15.75 21.22
CA ALA A 229 -10.42 -15.38 21.89
C ALA A 229 -9.37 -16.50 21.89
N SER A 230 -9.83 -17.75 21.80
CA SER A 230 -8.98 -18.94 21.63
C SER A 230 -8.44 -19.10 20.20
N ILE A 231 -9.06 -18.44 19.22
CA ILE A 231 -8.72 -18.51 17.79
C ILE A 231 -7.90 -17.27 17.42
N ARG A 232 -6.58 -17.35 17.61
CA ARG A 232 -5.67 -16.27 17.20
C ARG A 232 -5.45 -16.31 15.69
N ILE A 233 -6.12 -15.43 14.95
CA ILE A 233 -5.68 -15.08 13.61
C ILE A 233 -4.50 -14.12 13.78
N ALA A 234 -3.31 -14.50 13.30
CA ALA A 234 -2.13 -13.65 13.37
C ALA A 234 -2.44 -12.29 12.72
N SER A 235 -2.54 -11.24 13.55
CA SER A 235 -2.86 -9.90 13.09
C SER A 235 -1.67 -9.27 12.37
N TYR A 236 -1.98 -8.35 11.46
CA TYR A 236 -1.09 -7.67 10.51
C TYR A 236 0.23 -7.09 11.07
N ASP A 237 0.36 -6.96 12.40
CA ASP A 237 1.45 -6.21 13.05
C ASP A 237 2.74 -7.01 13.27
N GLN A 238 2.71 -8.34 13.14
CA GLN A 238 3.92 -9.17 13.31
C GLN A 238 4.77 -9.32 12.04
N ALA A 239 4.27 -8.92 10.86
CA ALA A 239 5.00 -9.04 9.59
C ALA A 239 5.81 -7.78 9.21
N ARG A 240 5.80 -6.74 10.06
CA ARG A 240 6.48 -5.46 9.83
C ARG A 240 7.71 -5.23 10.73
N ARG A 241 8.11 -6.22 11.52
CA ARG A 241 9.35 -6.17 12.31
C ARG A 241 10.43 -7.03 11.67
#